data_AF-A0A4P8RER4-F1
#
_entry.id   AF-A0A4P8RER4-F1
#
_cell.length_a   1.000
_cell.length_b   1.000
_cell.length_c   1.000
_cell.angle_alpha   90.00
_cell.angle_beta   90.00
_cell.angle_gamma   90.00
#
_symmetry.space_group_name_H-M   'P 1'
#
loop_
_entity.id
_entity.type
_entity.pdbx_description
1 polymer ?
#
loop_
_entity_poly.entity_id
_entity_poly.type
_entity_poly.pdbx_seq_one_letter_code
_entity_poly.pdbx_strand_id
1 'polypeptide(L)'
;MNLSAVTLERLKDLQANRGRLLKALQSIKVTVKELMAVDPVSGKTLEQVNKKAIKGLEKSMEQVEEKMQEFIAKDDALKHKYDLLTSVKGVGKVLAISLLVYTRGFTRMEEAGLLSRGGPLRVQKRNKRDGQNGCV
;
A
#
# COMPACT_ATOMS: atom_id res chain seq x y z
N MET A 1 22.63 10.44 -1.91
CA MET A 1 22.36 9.20 -1.16
C MET A 1 21.27 8.43 -1.88
N ASN A 2 21.45 7.13 -2.16
CA ASN A 2 20.47 6.34 -2.91
C ASN A 2 19.28 5.99 -1.98
N LEU A 3 18.26 6.86 -1.94
CA LEU A 3 17.15 6.87 -0.97
C LEU A 3 15.96 5.99 -1.38
N SER A 4 15.94 5.45 -2.60
CA SER A 4 14.71 4.95 -3.23
C SER A 4 14.08 3.77 -2.49
N ALA A 5 14.85 2.76 -2.07
CA ALA A 5 14.30 1.57 -1.40
C ALA A 5 13.74 1.86 0.00
N VAL A 6 14.45 2.65 0.81
CA VAL A 6 14.02 3.01 2.16
C VAL A 6 12.80 3.93 2.12
N THR A 7 12.77 4.88 1.19
CA THR A 7 11.64 5.79 1.01
C THR A 7 10.39 5.04 0.53
N LEU A 8 10.54 4.06 -0.36
CA LEU A 8 9.43 3.21 -0.80
C LEU A 8 8.82 2.39 0.34
N GLU A 9 9.63 1.84 1.24
CA GLU A 9 9.10 1.09 2.40
C GLU A 9 8.36 2.04 3.37
N ARG A 10 8.88 3.25 3.61
CA ARG A 10 8.17 4.27 4.40
C ARG A 10 6.83 4.67 3.78
N LEU A 11 6.79 4.83 2.45
CA LEU A 11 5.54 5.13 1.73
C LEU A 11 4.54 3.98 1.85
N LYS A 12 5.01 2.74 1.79
CA LYS A 12 4.17 1.54 1.99
C LYS A 12 3.56 1.50 3.39
N ASP A 13 4.34 1.79 4.43
CA ASP A 13 3.85 1.86 5.80
C ASP A 13 2.79 2.96 5.98
N LEU A 14 3.05 4.15 5.44
CA LEU A 14 2.09 5.26 5.45
C LEU A 14 0.81 4.91 4.70
N GLN A 15 0.91 4.27 3.53
CA GLN A 15 -0.25 3.84 2.74
C GLN A 15 -1.07 2.77 3.49
N ALA A 16 -0.41 1.82 4.14
CA ALA A 16 -1.07 0.83 4.99
C ALA A 16 -1.79 1.51 6.17
N ASN A 17 -1.15 2.49 6.81
CA ASN A 17 -1.76 3.26 7.89
C ASN A 17 -2.99 4.05 7.42
N ARG A 18 -2.91 4.72 6.26
CA ARG A 18 -4.06 5.39 5.63
C ARG A 18 -5.24 4.44 5.46
N GLY A 19 -4.98 3.21 4.99
CA GLY A 19 -6.00 2.17 4.87
C GLY A 19 -6.64 1.76 6.20
N ARG A 20 -5.85 1.71 7.28
CA ARG A 20 -6.37 1.43 8.64
C ARG A 20 -7.24 2.56 9.16
N LEU A 21 -6.81 3.81 9.00
CA LEU A 21 -7.58 4.99 9.39
C LEU A 21 -8.92 5.06 8.65
N LEU A 22 -8.93 4.80 7.34
CA LEU A 22 -10.15 4.76 6.55
C LEU A 22 -11.12 3.68 7.04
N LYS A 23 -10.63 2.48 7.37
CA LYS A 23 -11.46 1.41 7.93
C LYS A 23 -12.09 1.79 9.27
N ALA A 24 -11.32 2.41 10.16
CA ALA A 24 -11.83 2.90 11.44
C ALA A 24 -12.91 3.98 11.24
N LEU A 25 -12.66 4.94 10.35
CA LEU A 25 -13.62 5.99 9.99
C LEU A 25 -14.91 5.40 9.44
N GLN A 26 -14.80 4.44 8.51
CA GLN A 26 -15.95 3.79 7.90
C GLN A 26 -16.75 2.99 8.92
N SER A 27 -16.08 2.26 9.82
CA SER A 27 -16.75 1.50 10.88
C SER A 27 -17.64 2.40 11.73
N ILE A 28 -17.13 3.55 12.19
CA ILE A 28 -17.90 4.51 12.98
C ILE A 28 -19.08 5.07 12.17
N LYS A 29 -18.83 5.51 10.92
CA LYS A 29 -19.87 6.10 10.06
C LYS A 29 -20.99 5.11 9.74
N VAL A 30 -20.66 3.84 9.50
CA VAL A 30 -21.63 2.78 9.25
C VAL A 30 -22.49 2.52 10.48
N THR A 31 -21.88 2.34 11.66
CA THR A 31 -22.62 2.12 12.91
C THR A 31 -23.59 3.27 13.21
N VAL A 32 -23.15 4.52 13.05
CA VAL A 32 -24.03 5.69 13.23
C VAL A 32 -25.18 5.66 12.23
N LYS A 33 -24.91 5.36 10.96
CA LYS A 33 -25.93 5.31 9.90
C LYS A 33 -26.96 4.20 10.14
N GLU A 34 -26.52 3.01 10.49
CA GLU A 34 -27.38 1.87 10.78
C GLU A 34 -28.27 2.15 11.98
N LEU A 35 -27.70 2.71 13.05
CA LEU A 35 -28.49 3.07 14.23
C LEU A 35 -29.46 4.21 13.95
N MET A 36 -29.07 5.21 13.16
CA MET A 36 -29.96 6.31 12.77
C MET A 36 -31.23 5.81 12.05
N ALA A 37 -31.14 4.69 11.33
CA ALA A 37 -32.28 4.09 10.64
C ALA A 37 -33.25 3.36 11.59
N VAL A 38 -32.78 2.90 12.75
CA VAL A 38 -33.59 2.15 13.74
C VAL A 38 -34.06 3.05 14.88
N ASP A 39 -33.15 3.87 15.43
CA ASP A 39 -33.39 4.83 16.50
C ASP A 39 -32.65 6.14 16.22
N PRO A 40 -33.35 7.15 15.67
CA PRO A 40 -32.76 8.45 15.36
C PRO A 40 -32.21 9.20 16.58
N VAL A 41 -32.77 8.98 17.78
CA VAL A 41 -32.33 9.69 19.00
C VAL A 41 -30.97 9.15 19.46
N SER A 42 -30.85 7.82 19.55
CA SER A 42 -29.57 7.18 19.86
C SER A 42 -28.54 7.40 18.76
N GLY A 43 -28.96 7.36 17.48
CA GLY A 43 -28.11 7.65 16.32
C GLY A 43 -27.48 9.05 16.38
N LYS A 44 -28.28 10.09 16.65
CA LYS A 44 -27.77 11.47 16.83
C LYS A 44 -26.83 11.59 18.03
N THR A 45 -27.12 10.90 19.12
CA THR A 45 -26.26 10.91 20.32
C THR A 45 -24.89 10.32 20.00
N LEU A 46 -24.87 9.16 19.32
CA LEU A 46 -23.63 8.51 18.88
C LEU A 46 -22.87 9.33 17.83
N GLU A 47 -23.57 10.00 16.91
CA GLU A 47 -22.93 10.93 15.97
C GLU A 47 -22.22 12.07 16.72
N GLN A 48 -22.87 12.67 17.71
CA GLN A 48 -22.29 13.76 18.51
C GLN A 48 -21.09 13.32 19.32
N VAL A 49 -21.16 12.16 19.99
CA VAL A 49 -20.06 11.58 20.77
C VAL A 49 -18.87 11.27 19.87
N ASN A 50 -19.12 10.70 18.69
CA ASN A 50 -18.06 10.32 17.75
C ASN A 50 -17.54 11.47 16.88
N LYS A 51 -18.18 12.64 16.89
CA LYS A 51 -17.81 13.78 16.02
C LYS A 51 -16.34 14.18 16.12
N LYS A 52 -15.77 14.17 17.33
CA LYS A 52 -14.34 14.46 17.55
C LYS A 52 -13.44 13.37 16.98
N ALA A 53 -13.81 12.10 17.17
CA ALA A 53 -13.06 10.96 16.65
C ALA A 53 -13.05 10.94 15.11
N ILE A 54 -14.21 11.16 14.47
CA ILE A 54 -14.36 11.27 13.02
C ILE A 54 -13.43 12.35 12.46
N LYS A 55 -13.48 13.56 13.02
CA LYS A 55 -12.59 14.67 12.60
C LYS A 55 -11.11 14.35 12.83
N GLY A 56 -10.79 13.68 13.93
CA GLY A 56 -9.42 13.28 14.24
C GLY A 56 -8.87 12.26 13.23
N LEU A 57 -9.69 11.28 12.83
CA LEU A 57 -9.34 10.30 11.81
C LEU A 57 -9.15 10.96 10.43
N GLU A 58 -10.08 11.84 10.03
CA GLU A 58 -9.98 12.60 8.78
C GLU A 58 -8.70 13.44 8.73
N LYS A 59 -8.40 14.18 9.80
CA LYS A 59 -7.16 14.95 9.92
C LYS A 59 -5.90 14.07 9.91
N SER A 60 -5.95 12.91 10.56
CA SER A 60 -4.83 11.96 10.56
C SER A 60 -4.56 11.42 9.15
N MET A 61 -5.60 11.23 8.34
CA MET A 61 -5.45 10.83 6.94
C MET A 61 -4.81 11.93 6.10
N GLU A 62 -5.24 13.19 6.27
CA GLU A 62 -4.63 14.35 5.60
C GLU A 62 -3.13 14.45 5.93
N GLN A 63 -2.76 14.34 7.21
CA GLN A 63 -1.37 14.36 7.65
C GLN A 63 -0.54 13.22 7.06
N VAL A 64 -1.13 12.02 6.92
CA VAL A 64 -0.47 10.89 6.26
C VAL A 64 -0.22 11.20 4.78
N GLU A 65 -1.19 11.80 4.08
CA GLU A 65 -1.05 12.20 2.68
C GLU A 65 0.02 13.29 2.48
N GLU A 66 0.06 14.29 3.36
CA GLU A 66 1.10 15.31 3.38
C GLU A 66 2.49 14.70 3.58
N LYS A 67 2.64 13.78 4.56
CA LYS A 67 3.91 13.10 4.82
C LYS A 67 4.37 12.23 3.66
N MET A 68 3.44 11.58 2.95
CA MET A 68 3.78 10.85 1.74
C MET A 68 4.32 11.78 0.65
N GLN A 69 3.70 12.95 0.45
CA GLN A 69 4.18 13.94 -0.52
C GLN A 69 5.54 14.52 -0.12
N GLU A 70 5.76 14.83 1.15
CA GLU A 70 7.06 15.28 1.66
C GLU A 70 8.18 14.27 1.39
N PHE A 71 7.91 12.97 1.57
CA PHE A 71 8.90 11.93 1.30
C PHE A 71 9.22 11.79 -0.19
N ILE A 72 8.22 11.91 -1.06
CA ILE A 72 8.42 11.89 -2.51
C ILE A 72 9.21 13.14 -2.95
N ALA A 73 8.88 14.31 -2.42
CA ALA A 73 9.55 15.57 -2.79
C ALA A 73 11.04 15.62 -2.40
N LYS A 74 11.44 14.84 -1.39
CA LYS A 74 12.85 14.75 -0.92
C LYS A 74 13.72 13.79 -1.74
N ASP A 75 13.12 12.96 -2.60
CA ASP A 75 13.82 12.00 -3.44
C ASP A 75 13.56 12.33 -4.91
N ASP A 76 14.53 12.96 -5.58
CA ASP A 76 14.38 13.44 -6.96
C ASP A 76 14.02 12.30 -7.94
N ALA A 77 14.52 11.09 -7.71
CA ALA A 77 14.23 9.95 -8.57
C ALA A 77 12.78 9.47 -8.39
N LEU A 78 12.27 9.47 -7.15
CA LEU A 78 10.87 9.15 -6.88
C LEU A 78 9.93 10.27 -7.34
N LYS A 79 10.33 11.53 -7.17
CA LYS A 79 9.60 12.70 -7.65
C LYS A 79 9.40 12.64 -9.16
N HIS A 80 10.46 12.38 -9.92
CA HIS A 80 10.35 12.25 -11.37
C HIS A 80 9.35 11.15 -11.78
N LYS A 81 9.41 9.97 -11.13
CA LYS A 81 8.46 8.87 -11.37
C LYS A 81 7.02 9.23 -11.00
N TYR A 82 6.84 9.98 -9.91
CA TYR A 82 5.55 10.48 -9.47
C TYR A 82 4.96 11.51 -10.44
N ASP A 83 5.77 12.43 -10.95
CA ASP A 83 5.35 13.44 -11.93
C ASP A 83 4.93 12.78 -13.26
N LEU A 84 5.66 11.74 -13.69
CA LEU A 84 5.27 10.92 -14.84
C LEU A 84 3.91 10.25 -14.63
N LEU A 85 3.68 9.64 -13.46
CA LEU A 85 2.40 9.00 -13.13
C LEU A 85 1.24 9.99 -13.13
N THR A 86 1.44 11.18 -12.55
CA THR A 86 0.40 12.20 -12.43
C THR A 86 0.12 12.98 -13.72
N SER A 87 1.02 12.90 -14.72
CA SER A 87 0.81 13.48 -16.05
C SER A 87 -0.31 12.80 -16.85
N VAL A 88 -0.67 11.56 -16.48
CA VAL A 88 -1.72 10.79 -17.15
C VAL A 88 -3.10 11.29 -16.69
N LYS A 89 -3.93 11.71 -17.65
CA LYS A 89 -5.33 12.10 -17.37
C LYS A 89 -6.07 10.97 -16.65
N GLY A 90 -6.62 11.28 -15.47
CA GLY A 90 -7.35 10.32 -14.63
C GLY A 90 -6.53 9.73 -13.46
N VAL A 91 -5.23 10.00 -13.36
CA VAL A 91 -4.40 9.55 -12.24
C VAL A 91 -4.35 10.62 -11.14
N GLY A 92 -5.04 10.36 -10.03
CA GLY A 92 -5.01 11.20 -8.83
C GLY A 92 -3.80 10.92 -7.93
N LYS A 93 -3.50 11.84 -7.00
CA LYS A 93 -2.33 11.77 -6.09
C LYS A 93 -2.25 10.45 -5.31
N VAL A 94 -3.36 10.01 -4.71
CA VAL A 94 -3.42 8.77 -3.92
C VAL A 94 -3.17 7.53 -4.80
N LEU A 95 -3.68 7.54 -6.04
CA LEU A 95 -3.47 6.47 -7.01
C LEU A 95 -2.01 6.44 -7.48
N ALA A 96 -1.41 7.60 -7.77
CA ALA A 96 -0.01 7.72 -8.15
C ALA A 96 0.93 7.16 -7.07
N ILE A 97 0.72 7.52 -5.80
CA ILE A 97 1.52 6.98 -4.68
C ILE A 97 1.34 5.46 -4.58
N SER A 98 0.10 4.98 -4.70
CA SER A 98 -0.20 3.55 -4.63
C SER A 98 0.48 2.75 -5.74
N LEU A 99 0.50 3.28 -6.96
CA LEU A 99 1.20 2.69 -8.11
C LEU A 99 2.72 2.70 -7.91
N LEU A 100 3.26 3.80 -7.39
CA LEU A 100 4.69 3.93 -7.11
C LEU A 100 5.16 2.87 -6.09
N VAL A 101 4.40 2.68 -5.01
CA VAL A 101 4.66 1.65 -4.00
C VAL A 101 4.52 0.23 -4.59
N TYR A 102 3.42 -0.03 -5.32
CA TYR A 102 3.14 -1.35 -5.88
C TYR A 102 4.20 -1.81 -6.89
N THR A 103 4.70 -0.89 -7.72
CA THR A 103 5.72 -1.14 -8.74
C THR A 103 7.15 -1.10 -8.20
N ARG A 104 7.34 -0.79 -6.90
CA ARG A 104 8.65 -0.45 -6.30
C ARG A 104 9.39 0.61 -7.12
N GLY A 105 8.68 1.63 -7.58
CA GLY A 105 9.22 2.66 -8.46
C GLY A 105 9.76 2.10 -9.78
N PHE A 106 9.02 1.18 -10.41
CA PHE A 106 9.30 0.52 -11.69
C PHE A 106 10.51 -0.43 -11.75
N THR A 107 11.23 -0.64 -10.64
CA THR A 107 12.38 -1.57 -10.58
C THR A 107 11.98 -3.03 -10.83
N ARG A 108 10.73 -3.41 -10.54
CA ARG A 108 10.22 -4.77 -10.82
C ARG A 108 10.07 -5.07 -12.31
N MET A 109 10.09 -4.05 -13.18
CA MET A 109 9.97 -4.23 -14.63
C MET A 109 11.33 -4.43 -15.31
N GLU A 110 12.44 -3.96 -14.73
CA GLU A 110 13.78 -4.20 -15.26
C GLU A 110 14.20 -5.67 -15.16
N GLU A 111 13.79 -6.36 -14.09
CA GLU A 111 14.14 -7.76 -13.85
C GLU A 111 13.48 -8.73 -14.85
N ALA A 112 12.36 -8.33 -15.47
CA ALA A 112 11.70 -9.10 -16.52
C ALA A 112 12.47 -9.10 -17.85
N GLY A 113 13.36 -8.14 -18.08
CA GLY A 113 14.24 -8.09 -19.25
C GLY A 113 15.38 -9.12 -19.22
N LEU A 114 15.68 -9.69 -18.05
CA LEU A 114 16.79 -10.63 -17.90
C LEU A 114 16.42 -12.08 -18.30
N LEU A 115 15.13 -12.38 -18.50
CA LEU A 115 14.67 -13.70 -18.96
C LEU A 115 14.81 -13.93 -20.47
N SER A 116 15.14 -12.90 -21.26
CA SER A 116 15.44 -13.06 -22.69
C SER A 116 16.89 -13.49 -23.00
N ARG A 117 17.77 -13.57 -21.99
CA ARG A 117 19.08 -14.21 -22.16
C ARG A 117 18.97 -15.67 -21.74
N GLY A 118 18.56 -16.52 -22.68
CA GLY A 118 18.58 -17.96 -22.54
C GLY A 118 19.98 -18.48 -22.19
N GLY A 119 20.26 -18.63 -20.90
CA GLY A 119 21.28 -19.53 -20.40
C GLY A 119 20.69 -20.94 -20.33
N PRO A 120 21.45 -22.00 -20.68
CA PRO A 120 20.90 -23.35 -20.75
C PRO A 120 20.36 -23.77 -19.39
N LEU A 121 19.12 -24.28 -19.37
CA LEU A 121 18.52 -24.91 -18.20
C LEU A 121 19.45 -26.05 -17.74
N ARG A 122 20.16 -25.85 -16.63
CA ARG A 122 20.71 -26.98 -15.87
C ARG A 122 19.53 -27.73 -15.29
N VAL A 123 19.12 -28.79 -16.00
CA VAL A 123 18.29 -29.86 -15.45
C VAL A 123 19.08 -30.46 -14.28
N GLN A 124 18.69 -30.11 -13.06
CA GLN A 124 19.14 -30.81 -11.86
C GLN A 124 18.61 -32.25 -11.97
N LYS A 125 19.46 -33.20 -12.38
CA LYS A 125 19.14 -34.63 -12.32
C LYS A 125 18.80 -34.95 -10.86
N ARG A 126 17.54 -35.32 -10.60
CA ARG A 126 17.12 -35.98 -9.36
C ARG A 126 17.95 -37.25 -9.23
N ASN A 127 18.88 -37.24 -8.28
CA ASN A 127 19.71 -38.39 -7.95
C ASN A 127 18.86 -39.39 -7.16
N LYS A 128 18.45 -40.48 -7.79
CA LYS A 128 18.02 -41.71 -7.11
C LYS A 128 19.26 -42.30 -6.43
N ARG A 129 19.26 -42.36 -5.10
CA ARG A 129 20.03 -43.31 -4.30
C ARG A 129 19.07 -43.80 -3.21
N ASP A 130 18.52 -44.99 -3.41
CA ASP A 130 19.09 -46.26 -2.94
C ASP A 130 18.88 -46.42 -1.44
N GLY A 131 17.77 -47.05 -1.11
CA GLY A 131 17.53 -47.71 0.17
C GLY A 131 17.04 -49.12 -0.13
N GLN A 132 17.96 -50.00 -0.53
CA GLN A 132 17.78 -51.46 -0.41
C GLN A 132 17.80 -51.79 1.10
N ASN A 133 16.72 -52.41 1.61
CA ASN A 133 16.64 -53.83 2.00
C ASN A 133 17.48 -54.17 3.26
N GLY A 134 17.01 -54.84 4.31
CA GLY A 134 15.76 -55.54 4.60
C GLY A 134 15.77 -56.13 6.03
N CYS A 135 14.81 -57.02 6.30
CA CYS A 135 14.67 -58.00 7.41
C CYS A 135 15.75 -58.06 8.50
N VAL A 136 15.34 -57.98 9.78
CA VAL A 136 15.09 -59.13 10.70
C VAL A 136 14.01 -58.71 11.69
#